data_AF-A0A7X3VRA4-F1
#
_entry.id   AF-A0A7X3VRA4-F1
#
_cell.length_a   1.000
_cell.length_b   1.000
_cell.length_c   1.000
_cell.angle_alpha   90.00
_cell.angle_beta   90.00
_cell.angle_gamma   90.00
#
_symmetry.space_group_name_H-M   'P 1'
#
loop_
_entity.id
_entity.type
_entity.pdbx_description
1 polymer ?
#
loop_
_entity_poly.entity_id
_entity_poly.type
_entity_poly.pdbx_seq_one_letter_code
_entity_poly.pdbx_strand_id
1 'polypeptide(L)'
;MQWVPPEEHETGYERDPLEPREENLDAAVQTNSQNASTPKHRDGTPATENAEEQMVFQTALCVEPREGRLYIFIPPLTHLEHYFLLLKAVEATAQALEMPVILEGYEVPHDWRIQSLNVTPDPGVIEVNIHPAANWDELVHNTTTLYAQARLAGLSAEKFMLDGRHTGTGGGNHVIIGGRTPADSPLLRQPHLLRSLITYWQHHPGLSYLFSGAFIGPTSQAPRVDEGRDEQLYELEVAFGQIPDNDTEDVEPWLIDRLLRHLLVDLTGNTHRAEFCIDKLYSPDSASGRLGLLEMRAFEMPPHPQMSIVQMLLIRALVAKFWNTPYKGRLVRWGTELHDRFMLHHYVQADIQEVVTELQETGYPFEMAWLEPFFEFRFPKLGTVNIQDIELELRMAIEPWHVLGEEITRAGTSRFVDSSVERLQVKVSGLTDARYIVTCNGRQLILHNTGTHGEYVGGVRYRAWQPPSALHPTIGVHSPLVFDIIDTWNTRAIGGCTYHVSHPGGRHYDTFPVNAYEAEARRTSRFGADGHTPGVIQSQPAAPTTGHFLAEGASPGPIDVPPEETNTEYPYTLDLRRI
;
A
#
# COMPACT_ATOMS: atom_id res chain seq x y z
N MET A 1 -8.94 46.28 -3.59
CA MET A 1 -8.55 45.82 -4.93
C MET A 1 -8.01 47.02 -5.67
N GLN A 2 -6.72 46.98 -5.99
CA GLN A 2 -6.06 48.05 -6.74
C GLN A 2 -5.93 47.55 -8.18
N TRP A 3 -6.53 48.27 -9.13
CA TRP A 3 -6.35 47.98 -10.55
C TRP A 3 -4.93 48.35 -10.95
N VAL A 4 -4.23 47.45 -11.63
CA VAL A 4 -2.85 47.61 -12.11
C VAL A 4 -2.84 47.38 -13.63
N PRO A 5 -2.15 48.22 -14.43
CA PRO A 5 -2.03 48.04 -15.88
C PRO A 5 -1.45 46.66 -16.25
N PRO A 6 -1.87 46.04 -17.38
CA PRO A 6 -1.36 44.74 -17.82
C PRO A 6 0.16 44.63 -17.95
N GLU A 7 0.82 45.76 -18.24
CA GLU A 7 2.28 45.85 -18.32
C GLU A 7 2.99 45.89 -16.96
N GLU A 8 2.27 46.15 -15.88
CA GLU A 8 2.73 46.13 -14.48
C GLU A 8 2.24 44.87 -13.73
N HIS A 9 1.62 43.91 -14.45
CA HIS A 9 1.25 42.62 -13.88
C HIS A 9 2.51 41.81 -13.57
N GLU A 10 2.88 41.72 -12.29
CA GLU A 10 3.79 40.68 -11.83
C GLU A 10 3.09 39.33 -11.96
N THR A 11 3.36 38.65 -13.07
CA THR A 11 2.96 37.25 -13.22
C THR A 11 3.84 36.41 -12.29
N GLY A 12 3.32 36.15 -11.09
CA GLY A 12 3.93 35.28 -10.09
C GLY A 12 3.90 33.82 -10.55
N TYR A 13 4.61 33.48 -11.63
CA TYR A 13 4.81 32.09 -12.00
C TYR A 13 5.75 31.46 -10.97
N GLU A 14 5.31 30.36 -10.36
CA GLU A 14 6.21 29.46 -9.64
C GLU A 14 7.32 29.03 -10.58
N ARG A 15 8.56 29.02 -10.06
CA ARG A 15 9.73 28.69 -10.86
C ARG A 15 9.66 27.22 -11.29
N ASP A 16 9.83 26.96 -12.59
CA ASP A 16 9.76 25.59 -13.12
C ASP A 16 10.91 24.74 -12.53
N PRO A 17 10.62 23.56 -11.95
CA PRO A 17 11.63 22.59 -11.52
C PRO A 17 12.62 22.16 -12.61
N LEU A 18 12.25 22.24 -13.89
CA LEU A 18 13.08 21.89 -15.05
C LEU A 18 13.93 23.05 -15.57
N GLU A 19 13.76 24.27 -15.05
CA GLU A 19 14.58 25.41 -15.45
C GLU A 19 16.07 25.17 -15.05
N PRO A 20 17.04 25.38 -15.97
CA PRO A 20 18.47 25.28 -15.64
C PRO A 20 18.87 26.20 -14.49
N ARG A 21 19.68 25.71 -13.55
CA ARG A 21 20.14 26.46 -12.37
C ARG A 21 21.65 26.37 -12.21
N GLU A 22 22.24 27.44 -11.70
CA GLU A 22 23.63 27.41 -11.22
C GLU A 22 23.71 26.56 -9.94
N GLU A 23 24.58 25.54 -9.95
CA GLU A 23 24.71 24.62 -8.81
C GLU A 23 25.28 25.33 -7.58
N ASN A 24 26.19 26.26 -7.79
CA ASN A 24 26.79 27.03 -6.71
C ASN A 24 25.85 28.16 -6.27
N LEU A 25 25.20 27.94 -5.13
CA LEU A 25 24.25 28.88 -4.54
C LEU A 25 24.89 30.24 -4.23
N ASP A 26 26.13 30.28 -3.75
CA ASP A 26 26.83 31.54 -3.46
C ASP A 26 27.07 32.35 -4.73
N ALA A 27 27.45 31.68 -5.82
CA ALA A 27 27.62 32.31 -7.13
C ALA A 27 26.28 32.83 -7.69
N ALA A 28 25.20 32.05 -7.53
CA ALA A 28 23.85 32.44 -7.94
C ALA A 28 23.36 33.69 -7.19
N VAL A 29 23.53 33.70 -5.86
CA VAL A 29 23.15 34.82 -4.99
C VAL A 29 23.97 36.08 -5.30
N GLN A 30 25.28 35.96 -5.56
CA GLN A 30 26.14 37.08 -5.96
C GLN A 30 25.72 37.66 -7.31
N THR A 31 25.42 36.81 -8.29
CA THR A 31 24.98 37.24 -9.63
C THR A 31 23.63 37.97 -9.56
N ASN A 32 22.68 37.46 -8.77
CA ASN A 32 21.39 38.13 -8.55
C ASN A 32 21.54 39.46 -7.80
N SER A 33 22.44 39.53 -6.81
CA SER A 33 22.74 40.78 -6.10
C SER A 33 23.34 41.85 -7.03
N GLN A 34 24.16 41.45 -8.01
CA GLN A 34 24.75 42.35 -9.01
C GLN A 34 23.75 42.77 -10.10
N ASN A 35 22.79 41.90 -10.44
CA ASN A 35 21.74 42.20 -11.42
C ASN A 35 20.60 43.07 -10.85
N ALA A 36 20.40 43.09 -9.53
CA ALA A 36 19.39 43.91 -8.86
C ALA A 36 19.61 45.44 -9.05
N SER A 37 20.77 45.87 -9.55
CA SER A 37 21.11 47.29 -9.74
C SER A 37 20.73 47.92 -11.09
N THR A 38 19.94 47.26 -11.96
CA THR A 38 19.51 47.89 -13.23
C THR A 38 18.05 47.58 -13.58
N PRO A 39 17.13 48.57 -13.52
CA PRO A 39 15.80 48.39 -14.11
C PRO A 39 15.96 48.33 -15.64
N LYS A 40 15.77 47.15 -16.23
CA LYS A 40 15.70 47.02 -17.69
C LYS A 40 14.36 47.57 -18.17
N HIS A 41 14.38 48.75 -18.78
CA HIS A 41 13.33 49.18 -19.69
C HIS A 41 13.21 48.13 -20.81
N ARG A 42 12.07 47.44 -20.92
CA ARG A 42 11.75 46.57 -22.06
C ARG A 42 10.72 47.28 -22.93
N ASP A 43 11.05 47.40 -24.22
CA ASP A 43 10.21 48.02 -25.24
C ASP A 43 8.91 47.24 -25.44
N GLY A 44 7.82 47.99 -25.64
CA GLY A 44 6.45 47.50 -25.72
C GLY A 44 6.17 46.68 -26.98
N THR A 45 5.45 45.59 -26.79
CA THR A 45 4.73 44.85 -27.84
C THR A 45 3.23 45.01 -27.57
N PRO A 46 2.36 45.19 -28.58
CA PRO A 46 0.95 45.49 -28.33
C PRO A 46 0.22 44.29 -27.73
N ALA A 47 -0.51 44.53 -26.64
CA ALA A 47 -1.32 43.55 -25.93
C ALA A 47 -2.55 43.12 -26.77
N THR A 48 -2.80 41.80 -26.80
CA THR A 48 -4.10 41.25 -27.18
C THR A 48 -5.12 41.47 -26.06
N GLU A 49 -6.26 42.04 -26.41
CA GLU A 49 -7.41 42.30 -25.53
C GLU A 49 -8.02 40.99 -25.01
N ASN A 50 -7.75 40.66 -23.75
CA ASN A 50 -8.60 39.89 -22.85
C ASN A 50 -8.08 40.13 -21.42
N ALA A 51 -8.42 41.29 -20.86
CA ALA A 51 -8.03 41.65 -19.50
C ALA A 51 -9.01 41.01 -18.49
N GLU A 52 -8.67 39.81 -18.03
CA GLU A 52 -9.23 39.31 -16.76
C GLU A 52 -8.62 40.13 -15.61
N GLU A 53 -9.45 40.58 -14.67
CA GLU A 53 -9.00 41.25 -13.44
C GLU A 53 -8.15 40.27 -12.61
N GLN A 54 -6.83 40.25 -12.82
CA GLN A 54 -5.92 39.46 -11.99
C GLN A 54 -5.78 40.11 -10.61
N MET A 55 -6.04 39.31 -9.57
CA MET A 55 -5.78 39.69 -8.18
C MET A 55 -4.26 39.80 -7.95
N VAL A 56 -3.75 41.02 -7.88
CA VAL A 56 -2.36 41.28 -7.46
C VAL A 56 -2.27 41.17 -5.95
N PHE A 57 -1.56 40.17 -5.45
CA PHE A 57 -1.26 40.02 -4.03
C PHE A 57 -0.04 40.89 -3.69
N GLN A 58 -0.20 41.85 -2.78
CA GLN A 58 0.94 42.58 -2.24
C GLN A 58 1.66 41.71 -1.21
N THR A 59 2.94 41.44 -1.45
CA THR A 59 3.80 40.73 -0.51
C THR A 59 4.42 41.73 0.47
N ALA A 60 4.39 41.43 1.77
CA ALA A 60 4.95 42.29 2.81
C ALA A 60 5.78 41.48 3.81
N LEU A 61 6.91 42.06 4.22
CA LEU A 61 7.67 41.60 5.39
C LEU A 61 7.03 42.21 6.63
N CYS A 62 6.52 41.38 7.54
CA CYS A 62 5.95 41.85 8.80
C CYS A 62 6.94 41.63 9.95
N VAL A 63 7.16 42.67 10.75
CA VAL A 63 8.04 42.61 11.92
C VAL A 63 7.22 43.02 13.14
N GLU A 64 7.09 42.12 14.11
CA GLU A 64 6.18 42.28 15.24
C GLU A 64 6.85 41.91 16.57
N PRO A 65 6.85 42.81 17.57
CA PRO A 65 7.24 42.46 18.93
C PRO A 65 6.10 41.74 19.66
N ARG A 66 6.32 40.50 20.10
CA ARG A 66 5.38 39.74 20.95
C ARG A 66 6.10 39.22 22.19
N GLU A 67 5.52 39.46 23.36
CA GLU A 67 6.03 38.91 24.64
C GLU A 67 7.53 39.17 24.88
N GLY A 68 8.03 40.33 24.43
CA GLY A 68 9.44 40.70 24.57
C GLY A 68 10.39 40.04 23.57
N ARG A 69 9.87 39.39 22.52
CA ARG A 69 10.64 38.79 21.41
C ARG A 69 10.22 39.43 20.09
N LEU A 70 11.17 39.59 19.16
CA LEU A 70 10.88 40.14 17.85
C LEU A 70 10.65 39.00 16.85
N TYR A 71 9.46 38.98 16.25
CA TYR A 71 9.06 38.02 15.22
C TYR A 71 9.18 38.69 13.85
N ILE A 72 9.73 37.96 12.89
CA ILE A 72 9.83 38.38 11.50
C ILE A 72 9.09 37.34 10.65
N PHE A 73 7.96 37.76 10.08
CA PHE A 73 7.17 36.94 9.19
C PHE A 73 7.72 37.06 7.77
N ILE A 74 8.34 35.98 7.30
CA ILE A 74 8.92 35.86 5.97
C ILE A 74 7.78 35.75 4.94
N PRO A 75 7.70 36.67 3.96
CA PRO A 75 6.70 36.60 2.90
C PRO A 75 6.95 35.40 1.96
N PRO A 76 5.93 34.97 1.19
CA PRO A 76 6.15 33.99 0.14
C PRO A 76 7.13 34.54 -0.90
N LEU A 77 8.16 33.76 -1.19
CA LEU A 77 9.13 34.04 -2.25
C LEU A 77 9.08 32.89 -3.26
N THR A 78 9.38 33.16 -4.51
CA THR A 78 9.34 32.15 -5.59
C THR A 78 10.70 31.54 -5.89
N HIS A 79 11.78 32.16 -5.42
CA HIS A 79 13.16 31.78 -5.73
C HIS A 79 13.97 31.61 -4.46
N LEU A 80 14.77 30.55 -4.41
CA LEU A 80 15.63 30.25 -3.28
C LEU A 80 16.65 31.37 -3.03
N GLU A 81 17.22 31.92 -4.09
CA GLU A 81 18.22 32.99 -4.02
C GLU A 81 17.65 34.24 -3.34
N HIS A 82 16.38 34.57 -3.60
CA HIS A 82 15.71 35.70 -2.97
C HIS A 82 15.44 35.43 -1.49
N TYR A 83 15.08 34.19 -1.14
CA TYR A 83 14.88 33.77 0.24
C TYR A 83 16.16 33.91 1.06
N PHE A 84 17.29 33.43 0.53
CA PHE A 84 18.58 33.58 1.20
C PHE A 84 19.05 35.03 1.30
N LEU A 85 18.79 35.85 0.30
CA LEU A 85 19.12 37.29 0.37
C LEU A 85 18.36 37.97 1.50
N LEU A 86 17.06 37.68 1.64
CA LEU A 86 16.25 38.20 2.73
C LEU A 86 16.73 37.68 4.08
N LEU A 87 16.97 36.37 4.19
CA LEU A 87 17.45 35.75 5.43
C LEU A 87 18.80 36.33 5.87
N LYS A 88 19.73 36.51 4.93
CA LYS A 88 21.04 37.13 5.17
C LYS A 88 20.90 38.59 5.61
N ALA A 89 19.96 39.35 5.04
CA ALA A 89 19.69 40.71 5.48
C ALA A 89 19.12 40.75 6.91
N VAL A 90 18.24 39.81 7.25
CA VAL A 90 17.69 39.66 8.60
C VAL A 90 18.80 39.28 9.60
N GLU A 91 19.64 38.29 9.27
CA GLU A 91 20.75 37.85 10.11
C GLU A 91 21.76 38.98 10.35
N ALA A 92 22.20 39.67 9.29
CA ALA A 92 23.13 40.79 9.41
C ALA A 92 22.56 41.92 10.28
N THR A 93 21.25 42.20 10.16
CA THR A 93 20.57 43.21 10.97
C THR A 93 20.46 42.78 12.43
N ALA A 94 20.08 41.53 12.70
CA ALA A 94 20.01 40.96 14.04
C ALA A 94 21.38 40.98 14.74
N GLN A 95 22.45 40.65 14.00
CA GLN A 95 23.82 40.70 14.51
C GLN A 95 24.27 42.15 14.79
N ALA A 96 24.03 43.09 13.87
CA ALA A 96 24.42 44.48 14.05
C ALA A 96 23.70 45.18 15.22
N LEU A 97 22.47 44.76 15.51
CA LEU A 97 21.66 45.27 16.61
C LEU A 97 21.81 44.44 17.90
N GLU A 98 22.59 43.35 17.87
CA GLU A 98 22.73 42.38 18.97
C GLU A 98 21.37 41.89 19.52
N MET A 99 20.40 41.72 18.62
CA MET A 99 19.02 41.43 18.98
C MET A 99 18.57 40.08 18.42
N PRO A 100 18.15 39.12 19.25
CA PRO A 100 17.62 37.84 18.78
C PRO A 100 16.25 38.04 18.11
N VAL A 101 16.02 37.29 17.04
CA VAL A 101 14.76 37.30 16.28
C VAL A 101 14.20 35.88 16.14
N ILE A 102 12.89 35.76 16.02
CA ILE A 102 12.19 34.53 15.67
C ILE A 102 11.68 34.66 14.23
N LEU A 103 11.98 33.68 13.40
CA LEU A 103 11.47 33.60 12.04
C LEU A 103 10.18 32.79 12.02
N GLU A 104 9.21 33.27 11.27
CA GLU A 104 7.95 32.58 10.99
C GLU A 104 7.48 32.95 9.58
N GLY A 105 6.33 32.43 9.15
CA GLY A 105 5.77 32.73 7.84
C GLY A 105 6.03 31.63 6.83
N TYR A 106 6.29 32.00 5.59
CA TYR A 106 6.37 31.06 4.49
C TYR A 106 7.68 30.28 4.49
N GLU A 107 7.58 29.01 4.11
CA GLU A 107 8.72 28.11 4.01
C GLU A 107 9.67 28.52 2.87
N VAL A 108 10.88 27.94 2.93
CA VAL A 108 11.86 28.07 1.86
C VAL A 108 11.26 27.52 0.55
N PRO A 109 11.36 28.23 -0.58
CA PRO A 109 10.85 27.73 -1.86
C PRO A 109 11.52 26.41 -2.24
N HIS A 110 10.77 25.48 -2.82
CA HIS A 110 11.29 24.18 -3.20
C HIS A 110 12.48 24.30 -4.17
N ASP A 111 13.61 23.71 -3.79
CA ASP A 111 14.83 23.70 -4.59
C ASP A 111 15.68 22.48 -4.26
N TRP A 112 16.16 21.78 -5.29
CA TRP A 112 16.93 20.55 -5.15
C TRP A 112 18.29 20.74 -4.44
N ARG A 113 18.78 21.99 -4.33
CA ARG A 113 20.02 22.33 -3.59
C ARG A 113 19.84 22.27 -2.08
N ILE A 114 18.59 22.17 -1.59
CA ILE A 114 18.29 22.08 -0.17
C ILE A 114 17.63 20.74 0.14
N GLN A 115 18.13 20.08 1.18
CA GLN A 115 17.44 18.96 1.79
C GLN A 115 16.40 19.48 2.78
N SER A 116 15.18 18.97 2.67
CA SER A 116 14.09 19.25 3.61
C SER A 116 13.60 17.96 4.24
N LEU A 117 13.23 18.03 5.51
CA LEU A 117 12.52 16.99 6.23
C LEU A 117 11.26 17.62 6.81
N ASN A 118 10.09 17.13 6.40
CA ASN A 118 8.81 17.64 6.88
C ASN A 118 8.15 16.61 7.81
N VAL A 119 7.65 17.07 8.96
CA VAL A 119 6.95 16.24 9.95
C VAL A 119 5.56 16.82 10.14
N THR A 120 4.55 16.12 9.63
CA THR A 120 3.15 16.57 9.60
C THR A 120 2.26 15.62 10.40
N PRO A 121 1.26 16.14 11.15
CA PRO A 121 0.24 15.29 11.75
C PRO A 121 -0.75 14.80 10.68
N ASP A 122 -1.04 13.50 10.68
CA ASP A 122 -2.09 12.88 9.87
C ASP A 122 -3.04 12.09 10.82
N PRO A 123 -4.32 11.84 10.51
CA PRO A 123 -5.24 11.22 11.46
C PRO A 123 -4.73 9.88 12.02
N GLY A 124 -4.30 9.90 13.28
CA GLY A 124 -3.81 8.73 14.01
C GLY A 124 -2.33 8.39 13.82
N VAL A 125 -1.58 9.14 13.00
CA VAL A 125 -0.16 8.92 12.73
C VAL A 125 0.62 10.24 12.58
N ILE A 126 1.95 10.15 12.51
CA ILE A 126 2.81 11.26 12.12
C ILE A 126 3.43 10.87 10.78
N GLU A 127 3.25 11.72 9.78
CA GLU A 127 3.87 11.58 8.48
C GLU A 127 5.24 12.27 8.49
N VAL A 128 6.27 11.56 8.03
CA VAL A 128 7.62 12.11 7.90
C VAL A 128 8.04 12.01 6.44
N ASN A 129 8.07 13.16 5.76
CA ASN A 129 8.58 13.28 4.40
C ASN A 129 10.10 13.45 4.47
N ILE A 130 10.83 12.43 4.03
CA ILE A 130 12.29 12.35 4.09
C ILE A 130 12.91 12.91 2.80
N HIS A 131 14.07 13.55 2.93
CA HIS A 131 14.84 14.03 1.79
C HIS A 131 15.40 12.85 0.95
N PRO A 132 15.68 13.07 -0.35
CA PRO A 132 16.31 12.07 -1.20
C PRO A 132 17.67 11.62 -0.65
N ALA A 133 17.97 10.33 -0.77
CA ALA A 133 19.29 9.76 -0.51
C ALA A 133 20.08 9.59 -1.82
N ALA A 134 21.33 10.07 -1.86
CA ALA A 134 22.17 10.02 -3.06
C ALA A 134 22.75 8.63 -3.34
N ASN A 135 22.88 7.79 -2.31
CA ASN A 135 23.44 6.45 -2.41
C ASN A 135 22.79 5.48 -1.41
N TRP A 136 23.17 4.20 -1.49
CA TRP A 136 22.60 3.15 -0.65
C TRP A 136 22.93 3.34 0.83
N ASP A 137 24.17 3.70 1.17
CA ASP A 137 24.60 3.86 2.55
C ASP A 137 23.84 5.01 3.24
N GLU A 138 23.60 6.10 2.52
CA GLU A 138 22.77 7.22 2.98
C GLU A 138 21.31 6.80 3.18
N LEU A 139 20.72 6.02 2.26
CA LEU A 139 19.36 5.50 2.42
C LEU A 139 19.25 4.65 3.69
N VAL A 140 20.18 3.71 3.89
CA VAL A 140 20.23 2.86 5.08
C VAL A 140 20.39 3.72 6.35
N HIS A 141 21.30 4.70 6.33
CA HIS A 141 21.52 5.60 7.45
C HIS A 141 20.26 6.41 7.81
N ASN A 142 19.62 7.01 6.81
CA ASN A 142 18.42 7.83 7.00
C ASN A 142 17.26 7.00 7.56
N THR A 143 16.98 5.83 6.97
CA THR A 143 15.92 4.94 7.44
C THR A 143 16.19 4.44 8.86
N THR A 144 17.38 3.92 9.13
CA THR A 144 17.70 3.40 10.48
C THR A 144 17.68 4.49 11.55
N THR A 145 18.15 5.70 11.21
CA THR A 145 18.10 6.86 12.11
C THR A 145 16.66 7.29 12.36
N LEU A 146 15.82 7.36 11.34
CA LEU A 146 14.41 7.72 11.49
C LEU A 146 13.67 6.77 12.43
N TYR A 147 13.81 5.45 12.24
CA TYR A 147 13.23 4.45 13.14
C TYR A 147 13.75 4.60 14.58
N ALA A 148 15.05 4.85 14.75
CA ALA A 148 15.65 5.04 16.08
C ALA A 148 15.12 6.31 16.77
N GLN A 149 15.03 7.44 16.06
CA GLN A 149 14.52 8.70 16.61
C GLN A 149 13.02 8.61 16.91
N ALA A 150 12.23 7.99 16.04
CA ALA A 150 10.81 7.74 16.28
C ALA A 150 10.61 6.94 17.57
N ARG A 151 11.39 5.87 17.78
CA ARG A 151 11.35 5.09 19.02
C ARG A 151 11.72 5.90 20.26
N LEU A 152 12.75 6.75 20.19
CA LEU A 152 13.14 7.64 21.30
C LEU A 152 12.06 8.67 21.63
N ALA A 153 11.28 9.09 20.62
CA ALA A 153 10.13 9.98 20.78
C ALA A 153 8.86 9.26 21.28
N GLY A 154 8.91 7.94 21.51
CA GLY A 154 7.75 7.14 21.94
C GLY A 154 6.79 6.76 20.82
N LEU A 155 7.20 6.89 19.56
CA LEU A 155 6.45 6.47 18.38
C LEU A 155 6.78 5.03 18.00
N SER A 156 5.84 4.37 17.32
CA SER A 156 5.97 2.99 16.83
C SER A 156 5.56 2.91 15.35
N ALA A 157 6.21 2.03 14.60
CA ALA A 157 5.88 1.70 13.22
C ALA A 157 4.79 0.61 13.10
N GLU A 158 4.36 0.07 14.24
CA GLU A 158 3.41 -1.04 14.35
C GLU A 158 2.27 -0.73 15.33
N LYS A 159 1.15 -1.43 15.12
CA LYS A 159 0.01 -1.47 16.05
C LYS A 159 -0.53 -2.90 16.19
N PHE A 160 -1.17 -3.15 17.32
CA PHE A 160 -1.84 -4.40 17.60
C PHE A 160 -3.36 -4.20 17.67
N MET A 161 -4.10 -5.07 16.98
CA MET A 161 -5.55 -5.12 17.05
C MET A 161 -6.00 -5.85 18.32
N LEU A 162 -7.27 -5.73 18.70
CA LEU A 162 -7.82 -6.33 19.93
C LEU A 162 -7.65 -7.85 20.00
N ASP A 163 -7.73 -8.52 18.86
CA ASP A 163 -7.54 -9.97 18.73
C ASP A 163 -6.06 -10.40 18.76
N GLY A 164 -5.14 -9.45 18.88
CA GLY A 164 -3.71 -9.67 18.82
C GLY A 164 -3.14 -9.64 17.41
N ARG A 165 -3.91 -9.31 16.35
CA ARG A 165 -3.33 -9.17 15.01
C ARG A 165 -2.30 -8.04 14.98
N HIS A 166 -1.15 -8.33 14.39
CA HIS A 166 -0.07 -7.36 14.18
C HIS A 166 -0.28 -6.66 12.83
N THR A 167 -0.24 -5.32 12.80
CA THR A 167 -0.46 -4.51 11.59
C THR A 167 0.45 -3.28 11.62
N GLY A 168 0.66 -2.63 10.48
CA GLY A 168 1.36 -1.36 10.41
C GLY A 168 0.49 -0.22 10.97
N THR A 169 1.07 0.97 11.10
CA THR A 169 0.38 2.15 11.67
C THR A 169 -0.93 2.48 10.94
N GLY A 170 -0.99 2.27 9.62
CA GLY A 170 -2.12 2.59 8.74
C GLY A 170 -1.93 3.86 7.90
N GLY A 171 -0.83 4.60 8.09
CA GLY A 171 -0.47 5.77 7.27
C GLY A 171 0.27 5.43 5.97
N GLY A 172 0.57 4.15 5.74
CA GLY A 172 1.39 3.69 4.60
C GLY A 172 2.90 3.95 4.80
N ASN A 173 3.70 3.44 3.86
CA ASN A 173 5.14 3.66 3.73
C ASN A 173 5.47 3.86 2.25
N HIS A 174 5.12 5.03 1.72
CA HIS A 174 5.25 5.29 0.29
C HIS A 174 6.72 5.26 -0.14
N VAL A 175 6.99 4.56 -1.23
CA VAL A 175 8.33 4.52 -1.84
C VAL A 175 8.36 5.47 -3.02
N ILE A 176 9.26 6.46 -2.97
CA ILE A 176 9.38 7.46 -4.03
C ILE A 176 10.59 7.14 -4.90
N ILE A 177 10.37 7.08 -6.21
CA ILE A 177 11.41 6.91 -7.24
C ILE A 177 11.54 8.22 -8.00
N GLY A 178 12.77 8.72 -8.15
CA GLY A 178 13.06 9.97 -8.83
C GLY A 178 14.55 10.22 -9.01
N GLY A 179 14.86 11.39 -9.57
CA GLY A 179 16.22 11.92 -9.67
C GLY A 179 16.46 13.04 -8.66
N ARG A 180 17.71 13.51 -8.56
CA ARG A 180 18.03 14.72 -7.78
C ARG A 180 17.33 15.95 -8.38
N THR A 181 17.25 16.00 -9.71
CA THR A 181 16.43 16.96 -10.45
C THR A 181 15.36 16.22 -11.26
N PRO A 182 14.26 16.87 -11.68
CA PRO A 182 13.28 16.24 -12.57
C PRO A 182 13.91 15.75 -13.88
N ALA A 183 14.87 16.51 -14.44
CA ALA A 183 15.61 16.12 -15.65
C ALA A 183 16.44 14.83 -15.46
N ASP A 184 16.88 14.54 -14.23
CA ASP A 184 17.59 13.31 -13.89
C ASP A 184 16.66 12.13 -13.59
N SER A 185 15.34 12.35 -13.56
CA SER A 185 14.37 11.30 -13.25
C SER A 185 14.50 10.13 -14.24
N PRO A 186 14.67 8.89 -13.76
CA PRO A 186 14.75 7.75 -14.67
C PRO A 186 13.44 7.53 -15.43
N LEU A 187 12.31 7.97 -14.87
CA LEU A 187 10.98 7.80 -15.46
C LEU A 187 10.72 8.77 -16.61
N LEU A 188 11.26 10.00 -16.51
CA LEU A 188 11.15 11.01 -17.56
C LEU A 188 12.19 10.76 -18.66
N ARG A 189 13.40 10.33 -18.29
CA ARG A 189 14.46 9.97 -19.25
C ARG A 189 14.14 8.71 -20.04
N GLN A 190 13.50 7.73 -19.40
CA GLN A 190 13.13 6.46 -20.01
C GLN A 190 11.66 6.10 -19.70
N PRO A 191 10.69 6.63 -20.47
CA PRO A 191 9.26 6.40 -20.27
C PRO A 191 8.86 4.92 -20.24
N HIS A 192 9.61 4.05 -20.93
CA HIS A 192 9.37 2.61 -20.92
C HIS A 192 9.52 1.97 -19.52
N LEU A 193 10.24 2.63 -18.61
CA LEU A 193 10.46 2.14 -17.25
C LEU A 193 9.14 2.08 -16.48
N LEU A 194 8.32 3.13 -16.56
CA LEU A 194 7.01 3.14 -15.88
C LEU A 194 6.07 2.08 -16.45
N ARG A 195 6.04 1.89 -17.78
CA ARG A 195 5.34 0.77 -18.40
C ARG A 195 5.81 -0.56 -17.82
N SER A 196 7.13 -0.77 -17.76
CA SER A 196 7.72 -2.03 -17.26
C SER A 196 7.30 -2.31 -15.82
N LEU A 197 7.35 -1.29 -14.95
CA LEU A 197 6.92 -1.40 -13.55
C LEU A 197 5.43 -1.77 -13.46
N ILE A 198 4.55 -1.05 -14.18
CA ILE A 198 3.11 -1.31 -14.14
C ILE A 198 2.80 -2.70 -14.66
N THR A 199 3.33 -3.09 -15.83
CA THR A 199 3.11 -4.43 -16.42
C THR A 199 3.62 -5.52 -15.49
N TYR A 200 4.79 -5.34 -14.87
CA TYR A 200 5.36 -6.36 -13.98
C TYR A 200 4.56 -6.53 -12.70
N TRP A 201 4.14 -5.44 -12.06
CA TRP A 201 3.21 -5.51 -10.92
C TRP A 201 1.87 -6.10 -11.32
N GLN A 202 1.37 -5.80 -12.53
CA GLN A 202 0.14 -6.38 -13.04
C GLN A 202 0.25 -7.91 -13.19
N HIS A 203 1.38 -8.40 -13.69
CA HIS A 203 1.67 -9.83 -13.83
C HIS A 203 1.94 -10.56 -12.51
N HIS A 204 2.46 -9.85 -11.51
CA HIS A 204 2.82 -10.41 -10.21
C HIS A 204 2.02 -9.77 -9.08
N PRO A 205 0.74 -10.18 -8.85
CA PRO A 205 -0.09 -9.64 -7.77
C PRO A 205 0.53 -9.73 -6.37
N GLY A 206 1.44 -10.68 -6.14
CA GLY A 206 2.18 -10.80 -4.91
C GLY A 206 2.98 -9.55 -4.55
N LEU A 207 3.48 -8.79 -5.54
CA LEU A 207 4.17 -7.52 -5.32
C LEU A 207 3.26 -6.42 -4.73
N SER A 208 1.95 -6.50 -4.93
CA SER A 208 0.98 -5.61 -4.29
C SER A 208 0.50 -6.17 -2.95
N TYR A 209 0.21 -7.47 -2.90
CA TYR A 209 -0.50 -8.07 -1.76
C TYR A 209 0.39 -8.46 -0.58
N LEU A 210 1.67 -8.77 -0.82
CA LEU A 210 2.61 -9.06 0.27
C LEU A 210 2.88 -7.83 1.15
N PHE A 211 2.97 -6.66 0.53
CA PHE A 211 3.41 -5.43 1.20
C PHE A 211 2.26 -4.49 1.59
N SER A 212 1.04 -4.71 1.10
CA SER A 212 -0.09 -3.82 1.38
C SER A 212 -0.73 -4.05 2.75
N GLY A 213 -1.48 -3.04 3.20
CA GLY A 213 -2.26 -3.09 4.43
C GLY A 213 -3.48 -4.02 4.35
N ALA A 214 -4.32 -4.03 5.38
CA ALA A 214 -5.52 -4.87 5.40
C ALA A 214 -6.58 -4.45 4.37
N PHE A 215 -6.58 -3.19 3.95
CA PHE A 215 -7.58 -2.64 3.05
C PHE A 215 -7.10 -2.73 1.59
N ILE A 216 -7.53 -3.77 0.89
CA ILE A 216 -7.22 -4.08 -0.51
C ILE A 216 -8.50 -4.02 -1.35
N GLY A 217 -8.35 -3.75 -2.65
CA GLY A 217 -9.43 -3.74 -3.62
C GLY A 217 -9.68 -2.35 -4.23
N PRO A 218 -10.69 -2.22 -5.09
CA PRO A 218 -10.93 -1.02 -5.92
C PRO A 218 -11.17 0.28 -5.14
N THR A 219 -11.59 0.16 -3.88
CA THR A 219 -11.89 1.29 -3.00
C THR A 219 -10.81 1.54 -1.96
N SER A 220 -9.70 0.80 -2.04
CA SER A 220 -8.55 0.94 -1.14
C SER A 220 -7.84 2.30 -1.29
N GLN A 221 -6.84 2.56 -0.46
CA GLN A 221 -6.04 3.78 -0.56
C GLN A 221 -5.13 3.81 -1.79
N ALA A 222 -4.82 2.63 -2.34
CA ALA A 222 -3.88 2.43 -3.43
C ALA A 222 -4.26 1.19 -4.27
N PRO A 223 -5.47 1.13 -4.87
CA PRO A 223 -5.88 0.03 -5.74
C PRO A 223 -4.89 -0.22 -6.87
N ARG A 224 -4.77 -1.50 -7.23
CA ARG A 224 -4.10 -1.90 -8.46
C ARG A 224 -4.88 -1.41 -9.68
N VAL A 225 -4.18 -1.27 -10.80
CA VAL A 225 -4.77 -0.82 -12.07
C VAL A 225 -5.83 -1.79 -12.64
N ASP A 226 -5.82 -3.05 -12.20
CA ASP A 226 -6.72 -4.12 -12.64
C ASP A 226 -7.78 -4.52 -11.60
N GLU A 227 -7.90 -3.78 -10.49
CA GLU A 227 -8.96 -4.02 -9.49
C GLU A 227 -10.21 -3.15 -9.70
N GLY A 228 -10.11 -2.16 -10.58
CA GLY A 228 -11.13 -1.14 -10.83
C GLY A 228 -12.13 -1.52 -11.92
N ARG A 229 -12.03 -0.88 -13.08
CA ARG A 229 -12.97 -1.05 -14.19
C ARG A 229 -12.47 -2.15 -15.14
N ASP A 230 -13.37 -3.02 -15.61
CA ASP A 230 -13.00 -4.14 -16.50
C ASP A 230 -12.28 -3.69 -17.78
N GLU A 231 -12.68 -2.56 -18.36
CA GLU A 231 -12.08 -2.00 -19.59
C GLU A 231 -10.73 -1.30 -19.36
N GLN A 232 -10.34 -1.06 -18.10
CA GLN A 232 -9.15 -0.29 -17.74
C GLN A 232 -7.86 -0.88 -18.32
N LEU A 233 -7.74 -2.21 -18.32
CA LEU A 233 -6.58 -2.90 -18.89
C LEU A 233 -6.51 -2.78 -20.42
N TYR A 234 -7.65 -2.72 -21.10
CA TYR A 234 -7.68 -2.53 -22.56
C TYR A 234 -7.19 -1.11 -22.91
N GLU A 235 -7.71 -0.09 -22.24
CA GLU A 235 -7.27 1.30 -22.45
C GLU A 235 -5.78 1.50 -22.07
N LEU A 236 -5.31 0.79 -21.03
CA LEU A 236 -3.90 0.79 -20.66
C LEU A 236 -2.99 0.16 -21.71
N GLU A 237 -3.41 -0.93 -22.36
CA GLU A 237 -2.68 -1.52 -23.49
C GLU A 237 -2.59 -0.56 -24.68
N VAL A 238 -3.67 0.20 -24.97
CA VAL A 238 -3.67 1.24 -26.01
C VAL A 238 -2.66 2.34 -25.65
N ALA A 239 -2.66 2.83 -24.41
CA ALA A 239 -1.73 3.84 -23.93
C ALA A 239 -0.27 3.35 -23.99
N PHE A 240 -0.01 2.09 -23.61
CA PHE A 240 1.32 1.48 -23.70
C PHE A 240 1.85 1.37 -25.13
N GLY A 241 0.96 1.22 -26.12
CA GLY A 241 1.31 1.25 -27.53
C GLY A 241 1.77 2.63 -28.03
N GLN A 242 1.49 3.71 -27.29
CA GLN A 242 1.95 5.07 -27.61
C GLN A 242 3.26 5.45 -26.90
N ILE A 243 3.76 4.62 -25.99
CA ILE A 243 5.02 4.88 -25.29
C ILE A 243 6.19 4.54 -26.22
N PRO A 244 7.10 5.49 -26.51
CA PRO A 244 8.24 5.25 -27.39
C PRO A 244 9.16 4.16 -26.80
N ASP A 245 9.67 3.32 -27.70
CA ASP A 245 10.49 2.16 -27.35
C ASP A 245 12.01 2.42 -27.45
N ASN A 246 12.41 3.54 -28.06
CA ASN A 246 13.80 3.81 -28.41
C ASN A 246 14.47 4.76 -27.39
N ASP A 247 15.71 4.46 -27.04
CA ASP A 247 16.64 5.33 -26.28
C ASP A 247 17.10 6.57 -27.06
N THR A 248 16.57 6.79 -28.26
CA THR A 248 17.04 7.80 -29.20
C THR A 248 15.90 8.72 -29.58
N GLU A 249 16.10 10.01 -29.25
CA GLU A 249 15.28 11.22 -29.50
C GLU A 249 14.54 11.75 -28.26
N ASP A 250 14.55 13.08 -28.15
CA ASP A 250 13.99 13.90 -27.07
C ASP A 250 12.53 13.53 -26.82
N VAL A 251 12.29 12.59 -25.91
CA VAL A 251 10.93 12.32 -25.46
C VAL A 251 10.52 13.47 -24.56
N GLU A 252 9.47 14.15 -25.01
CA GLU A 252 8.82 15.18 -24.24
C GLU A 252 8.48 14.67 -22.83
N PRO A 253 9.01 15.28 -21.75
CA PRO A 253 8.85 14.75 -20.39
C PRO A 253 7.38 14.65 -19.93
N TRP A 254 6.49 15.46 -20.52
CA TRP A 254 5.06 15.43 -20.22
C TRP A 254 4.32 14.24 -20.81
N LEU A 255 4.90 13.55 -21.82
CA LEU A 255 4.20 12.52 -22.59
C LEU A 255 3.74 11.36 -21.70
N ILE A 256 4.65 10.83 -20.88
CA ILE A 256 4.37 9.65 -20.05
C ILE A 256 3.26 9.92 -19.02
N ASP A 257 3.25 11.11 -18.44
CA ASP A 257 2.20 11.55 -17.52
C ASP A 257 0.86 11.65 -18.24
N ARG A 258 0.81 12.31 -19.39
CA ARG A 258 -0.44 12.49 -20.15
C ARG A 258 -1.04 11.20 -20.66
N LEU A 259 -0.23 10.22 -21.03
CA LEU A 259 -0.71 8.90 -21.45
C LEU A 259 -1.34 8.10 -20.30
N LEU A 260 -0.86 8.29 -19.07
CA LEU A 260 -1.21 7.40 -17.95
C LEU A 260 -2.06 8.06 -16.86
N ARG A 261 -2.10 9.39 -16.75
CA ARG A 261 -2.76 10.13 -15.65
C ARG A 261 -4.21 9.75 -15.44
N HIS A 262 -4.96 9.48 -16.50
CA HIS A 262 -6.38 9.12 -16.38
C HIS A 262 -6.62 7.61 -16.24
N LEU A 263 -5.56 6.81 -16.34
CA LEU A 263 -5.58 5.36 -16.23
C LEU A 263 -5.04 4.89 -14.88
N LEU A 264 -4.12 5.65 -14.28
CA LEU A 264 -3.58 5.44 -12.94
C LEU A 264 -4.40 6.27 -11.94
N VAL A 265 -5.63 5.84 -11.71
CA VAL A 265 -6.59 6.48 -10.81
C VAL A 265 -7.40 5.45 -10.05
N ASP A 266 -7.96 5.84 -8.91
CA ASP A 266 -9.00 5.06 -8.24
C ASP A 266 -10.35 5.11 -8.99
N LEU A 267 -11.36 4.42 -8.44
CA LEU A 267 -12.73 4.43 -8.99
C LEU A 267 -13.38 5.82 -9.10
N THR A 268 -12.90 6.81 -8.34
CA THR A 268 -13.41 8.19 -8.36
C THR A 268 -12.65 9.10 -9.32
N GLY A 269 -11.58 8.60 -9.95
CA GLY A 269 -10.70 9.39 -10.82
C GLY A 269 -9.57 10.11 -10.07
N ASN A 270 -9.30 9.74 -8.81
CA ASN A 270 -8.24 10.34 -8.01
C ASN A 270 -6.90 9.64 -8.27
N THR A 271 -5.95 10.40 -8.82
CA THR A 271 -4.57 9.99 -9.13
C THR A 271 -3.72 9.75 -7.89
N HIS A 272 -3.94 10.52 -6.82
CA HIS A 272 -3.25 10.38 -5.54
C HIS A 272 -3.57 9.05 -4.84
N ARG A 273 -4.60 8.35 -5.30
CA ARG A 273 -5.03 7.06 -4.76
C ARG A 273 -4.66 5.87 -5.67
N ALA A 274 -3.81 6.05 -6.67
CA ALA A 274 -3.31 4.92 -7.45
C ALA A 274 -2.16 4.19 -6.73
N GLU A 275 -2.01 2.89 -6.95
CA GLU A 275 -0.82 2.14 -6.52
C GLU A 275 0.48 2.77 -7.04
N PHE A 276 0.48 3.16 -8.32
CA PHE A 276 1.51 3.95 -8.98
C PHE A 276 1.01 5.39 -9.15
N CYS A 277 1.28 6.23 -8.16
CA CYS A 277 0.86 7.62 -8.15
C CYS A 277 1.84 8.49 -8.95
N ILE A 278 1.33 9.14 -9.99
CA ILE A 278 2.10 10.02 -10.88
C ILE A 278 1.80 11.51 -10.68
N ASP A 279 1.16 11.89 -9.57
CA ASP A 279 0.82 13.30 -9.30
C ASP A 279 2.03 14.22 -9.25
N LYS A 280 3.17 13.67 -8.81
CA LYS A 280 4.45 14.37 -8.71
C LYS A 280 5.37 14.06 -9.90
N LEU A 281 4.89 13.40 -10.95
CA LEU A 281 5.70 13.02 -12.12
C LEU A 281 5.86 14.22 -13.07
N TYR A 282 4.80 14.57 -13.78
CA TYR A 282 4.75 15.76 -14.63
C TYR A 282 3.33 16.33 -14.63
N SER A 283 2.90 16.91 -13.51
CA SER A 283 1.55 17.50 -13.46
C SER A 283 1.42 18.63 -14.49
N PRO A 284 0.34 18.63 -15.27
CA PRO A 284 0.06 19.74 -16.18
C PRO A 284 -0.53 20.97 -15.49
N ASP A 285 -1.07 20.81 -14.28
CA ASP A 285 -1.88 21.83 -13.61
C ASP A 285 -1.01 22.91 -12.97
N SER A 286 0.22 22.57 -12.57
CA SER A 286 1.17 23.51 -11.99
C SER A 286 2.61 23.18 -12.35
N ALA A 287 3.48 24.20 -12.34
CA ALA A 287 4.92 24.00 -12.48
C ALA A 287 5.50 23.23 -11.26
N SER A 288 5.00 23.48 -10.05
CA SER A 288 5.39 22.79 -8.82
C SER A 288 5.13 21.27 -8.84
N GLY A 289 4.20 20.78 -9.66
CA GLY A 289 3.92 19.35 -9.80
C GLY A 289 4.82 18.61 -10.79
N ARG A 290 5.81 19.28 -11.40
CA ARG A 290 6.76 18.69 -12.37
C ARG A 290 8.05 18.20 -11.69
N LEU A 291 7.90 17.32 -10.71
CA LEU A 291 9.02 16.89 -9.87
C LEU A 291 9.77 15.66 -10.42
N GLY A 292 9.22 14.97 -11.43
CA GLY A 292 9.81 13.75 -11.98
C GLY A 292 9.75 12.57 -11.02
N LEU A 293 8.78 12.55 -10.10
CA LEU A 293 8.66 11.55 -9.04
C LEU A 293 7.50 10.58 -9.32
N LEU A 294 7.76 9.29 -9.14
CA LEU A 294 6.74 8.25 -9.00
C LEU A 294 6.63 7.88 -7.53
N GLU A 295 5.42 7.89 -7.00
CA GLU A 295 5.14 7.47 -5.63
C GLU A 295 4.43 6.11 -5.66
N MET A 296 5.06 5.08 -5.11
CA MET A 296 4.46 3.76 -4.94
C MET A 296 3.77 3.69 -3.59
N ARG A 297 2.45 3.49 -3.60
CA ARG A 297 1.61 3.71 -2.41
C ARG A 297 1.10 2.45 -1.73
N ALA A 298 1.12 1.30 -2.41
CA ALA A 298 0.61 0.02 -1.88
C ALA A 298 1.58 -0.66 -0.89
N PHE A 299 2.21 0.11 -0.01
CA PHE A 299 3.15 -0.36 1.00
C PHE A 299 2.66 0.03 2.39
N GLU A 300 2.45 -0.96 3.24
CA GLU A 300 2.24 -0.81 4.67
C GLU A 300 3.58 -0.57 5.38
N MET A 301 3.54 0.22 6.46
CA MET A 301 4.71 0.51 7.27
C MET A 301 5.29 -0.77 7.90
N PRO A 302 6.54 -1.15 7.58
CA PRO A 302 7.16 -2.33 8.17
C PRO A 302 7.53 -2.06 9.64
N PRO A 303 7.38 -3.06 10.52
CA PRO A 303 7.69 -2.91 11.95
C PRO A 303 9.19 -2.71 12.22
N HIS A 304 10.06 -3.07 11.28
CA HIS A 304 11.51 -3.03 11.45
C HIS A 304 12.23 -2.31 10.30
N PRO A 305 13.27 -1.49 10.56
CA PRO A 305 13.97 -0.74 9.51
C PRO A 305 14.62 -1.66 8.46
N GLN A 306 15.10 -2.84 8.84
CA GLN A 306 15.68 -3.78 7.87
C GLN A 306 14.63 -4.29 6.87
N MET A 307 13.39 -4.48 7.29
CA MET A 307 12.30 -4.83 6.37
C MET A 307 12.09 -3.68 5.38
N SER A 308 11.95 -2.45 5.86
CA SER A 308 11.84 -1.25 5.00
C SER A 308 12.99 -1.16 3.99
N ILE A 309 14.23 -1.40 4.43
CA ILE A 309 15.41 -1.42 3.54
C ILE A 309 15.31 -2.55 2.50
N VAL A 310 14.85 -3.76 2.85
CA VAL A 310 14.66 -4.86 1.90
C VAL A 310 13.61 -4.51 0.84
N GLN A 311 12.51 -3.85 1.20
CA GLN A 311 11.53 -3.32 0.22
C GLN A 311 12.20 -2.35 -0.76
N MET A 312 12.99 -1.40 -0.26
CA MET A 312 13.73 -0.45 -1.09
C MET A 312 14.74 -1.15 -1.99
N LEU A 313 15.41 -2.21 -1.50
CA LEU A 313 16.34 -3.02 -2.29
C LEU A 313 15.64 -3.74 -3.45
N LEU A 314 14.48 -4.34 -3.18
CA LEU A 314 13.67 -5.04 -4.20
C LEU A 314 13.27 -4.08 -5.32
N ILE A 315 12.71 -2.92 -4.95
CA ILE A 315 12.29 -1.90 -5.92
C ILE A 315 13.49 -1.39 -6.72
N ARG A 316 14.63 -1.11 -6.06
CA ARG A 316 15.85 -0.65 -6.73
C ARG A 316 16.40 -1.69 -7.71
N ALA A 317 16.37 -2.98 -7.35
CA ALA A 317 16.80 -4.07 -8.23
C ALA A 317 15.88 -4.19 -9.46
N LEU A 318 14.57 -4.08 -9.28
CA LEU A 318 13.59 -4.10 -10.37
C LEU A 318 13.74 -2.88 -11.29
N VAL A 319 13.93 -1.67 -10.73
CA VAL A 319 14.22 -0.47 -11.52
C VAL A 319 15.50 -0.66 -12.35
N ALA A 320 16.58 -1.18 -11.75
CA ALA A 320 17.82 -1.45 -12.46
C ALA A 320 17.67 -2.52 -13.55
N LYS A 321 16.89 -3.58 -13.30
CA LYS A 321 16.54 -4.60 -14.29
C LYS A 321 15.80 -3.97 -15.46
N PHE A 322 14.73 -3.23 -15.20
CA PHE A 322 13.87 -2.66 -16.26
C PHE A 322 14.50 -1.50 -17.02
N TRP A 323 15.42 -0.77 -16.38
CA TRP A 323 16.25 0.21 -17.07
C TRP A 323 17.09 -0.43 -18.17
N ASN A 324 17.71 -1.58 -17.88
CA ASN A 324 18.55 -2.28 -18.85
C ASN A 324 17.76 -3.15 -19.82
N THR A 325 16.63 -3.69 -19.40
CA THR A 325 15.81 -4.62 -20.19
C THR A 325 14.33 -4.30 -19.96
N PRO A 326 13.71 -3.53 -20.87
CA PRO A 326 12.29 -3.17 -20.76
C PRO A 326 11.39 -4.42 -20.69
N TYR A 327 10.40 -4.40 -19.79
CA TYR A 327 9.41 -5.47 -19.67
C TYR A 327 8.15 -5.12 -20.47
N LYS A 328 7.88 -5.88 -21.55
CA LYS A 328 6.81 -5.58 -22.53
C LYS A 328 5.79 -6.72 -22.67
N GLY A 329 5.49 -7.40 -21.57
CA GLY A 329 4.48 -8.48 -21.56
C GLY A 329 3.07 -7.97 -21.87
N ARG A 330 2.19 -8.87 -22.34
CA ARG A 330 0.75 -8.59 -22.51
C ARG A 330 0.05 -8.71 -21.17
N LEU A 331 -0.80 -7.75 -20.83
CA LEU A 331 -1.49 -7.72 -19.54
C LEU A 331 -2.44 -8.91 -19.39
N VAL A 332 -2.43 -9.50 -18.19
CA VAL A 332 -3.18 -10.70 -17.86
C VAL A 332 -4.56 -10.32 -17.34
N ARG A 333 -5.63 -10.96 -17.82
CA ARG A 333 -7.00 -10.73 -17.33
C ARG A 333 -7.30 -11.65 -16.16
N TRP A 334 -6.76 -11.32 -14.99
CA TRP A 334 -6.91 -12.14 -13.76
C TRP A 334 -8.36 -12.29 -13.29
N GLY A 335 -9.17 -11.24 -13.43
CA GLY A 335 -10.56 -11.24 -12.96
C GLY A 335 -10.65 -11.58 -11.46
N THR A 336 -11.54 -12.49 -11.11
CA THR A 336 -11.77 -12.91 -9.72
C THR A 336 -10.60 -13.65 -9.09
N GLU A 337 -9.62 -14.14 -9.87
CA GLU A 337 -8.43 -14.81 -9.31
C GLU A 337 -7.63 -13.89 -8.38
N LEU A 338 -7.65 -12.56 -8.61
CA LEU A 338 -7.01 -11.58 -7.73
C LEU A 338 -7.50 -11.70 -6.29
N HIS A 339 -8.83 -11.71 -6.11
CA HIS A 339 -9.48 -11.77 -4.79
C HIS A 339 -9.83 -13.19 -4.34
N ASP A 340 -9.30 -14.20 -5.04
CA ASP A 340 -9.43 -15.62 -4.69
C ASP A 340 -8.07 -16.28 -4.44
N ARG A 341 -7.32 -16.54 -5.52
CA ARG A 341 -6.02 -17.22 -5.51
C ARG A 341 -4.95 -16.38 -4.84
N PHE A 342 -4.78 -15.14 -5.28
CA PHE A 342 -3.70 -14.25 -4.79
C PHE A 342 -3.96 -13.64 -3.41
N MET A 343 -5.04 -14.06 -2.75
CA MET A 343 -5.30 -13.74 -1.34
C MET A 343 -4.68 -14.78 -0.39
N LEU A 344 -4.23 -15.93 -0.91
CA LEU A 344 -3.67 -17.03 -0.13
C LEU A 344 -2.14 -16.95 -0.09
N HIS A 345 -1.57 -17.18 1.10
CA HIS A 345 -0.12 -17.14 1.36
C HIS A 345 0.72 -17.90 0.33
N HIS A 346 0.34 -19.13 0.01
CA HIS A 346 1.11 -20.01 -0.88
C HIS A 346 1.30 -19.40 -2.28
N TYR A 347 0.22 -18.85 -2.86
CA TYR A 347 0.28 -18.28 -4.20
C TYR A 347 1.02 -16.95 -4.23
N VAL A 348 0.90 -16.12 -3.19
CA VAL A 348 1.72 -14.90 -3.05
C VAL A 348 3.20 -15.26 -2.89
N GLN A 349 3.52 -16.29 -2.10
CA GLN A 349 4.89 -16.77 -1.93
C GLN A 349 5.48 -17.33 -3.22
N ALA A 350 4.71 -18.14 -3.96
CA ALA A 350 5.13 -18.69 -5.25
C ALA A 350 5.37 -17.57 -6.29
N ASP A 351 4.47 -16.60 -6.38
CA ASP A 351 4.59 -15.45 -7.29
C ASP A 351 5.84 -14.61 -6.98
N ILE A 352 6.10 -14.33 -5.70
CA ILE A 352 7.32 -13.63 -5.28
C ILE A 352 8.58 -14.47 -5.53
N GLN A 353 8.51 -15.79 -5.38
CA GLN A 353 9.63 -16.68 -5.69
C GLN A 353 9.99 -16.61 -7.19
N GLU A 354 9.02 -16.46 -8.08
CA GLU A 354 9.29 -16.22 -9.51
C GLU A 354 10.04 -14.89 -9.71
N VAL A 355 9.60 -13.80 -9.07
CA VAL A 355 10.29 -12.51 -9.11
C VAL A 355 11.74 -12.60 -8.63
N VAL A 356 11.97 -13.29 -7.50
CA VAL A 356 13.31 -13.48 -6.94
C VAL A 356 14.19 -14.31 -7.89
N THR A 357 13.63 -15.36 -8.48
CA THR A 357 14.35 -16.21 -9.44
C THR A 357 14.77 -15.41 -10.67
N GLU A 358 13.87 -14.59 -11.23
CA GLU A 358 14.19 -13.72 -12.36
C GLU A 358 15.27 -12.68 -12.03
N LEU A 359 15.25 -12.11 -10.81
CA LEU A 359 16.29 -11.19 -10.36
C LEU A 359 17.66 -11.89 -10.30
N GLN A 360 17.71 -13.11 -9.76
CA GLN A 360 18.93 -13.92 -9.71
C GLN A 360 19.45 -14.27 -11.12
N GLU A 361 18.56 -14.68 -12.03
CA GLU A 361 18.92 -14.99 -13.42
C GLU A 361 19.45 -13.78 -14.18
N THR A 362 18.97 -12.58 -13.85
CA THR A 362 19.46 -11.31 -14.42
C THR A 362 20.71 -10.75 -13.74
N GLY A 363 21.26 -11.46 -12.75
CA GLY A 363 22.53 -11.13 -12.09
C GLY A 363 22.41 -10.34 -10.79
N TYR A 364 21.19 -10.16 -10.25
CA TYR A 364 20.95 -9.57 -8.93
C TYR A 364 20.75 -10.70 -7.90
N PRO A 365 21.70 -10.98 -6.99
CA PRO A 365 21.60 -12.09 -6.03
C PRO A 365 20.65 -11.75 -4.88
N PHE A 366 19.40 -11.43 -5.20
CA PHE A 366 18.35 -11.18 -4.24
C PHE A 366 17.86 -12.52 -3.67
N GLU A 367 17.69 -12.63 -2.36
CA GLU A 367 17.34 -13.90 -1.72
C GLU A 367 15.91 -13.90 -1.17
N MET A 368 15.18 -15.00 -1.40
CA MET A 368 13.83 -15.19 -0.86
C MET A 368 13.79 -15.10 0.66
N ALA A 369 14.85 -15.57 1.33
CA ALA A 369 14.98 -15.55 2.79
C ALA A 369 14.87 -14.14 3.39
N TRP A 370 15.19 -13.08 2.63
CA TRP A 370 15.06 -11.70 3.10
C TRP A 370 13.60 -11.24 3.19
N LEU A 371 12.70 -11.92 2.47
CA LEU A 371 11.27 -11.62 2.44
C LEU A 371 10.43 -12.42 3.44
N GLU A 372 10.99 -13.48 4.06
CA GLU A 372 10.31 -14.31 5.06
C GLU A 372 9.61 -13.50 6.19
N PRO A 373 10.22 -12.44 6.76
CA PRO A 373 9.54 -11.61 7.76
C PRO A 373 8.26 -10.94 7.24
N PHE A 374 8.16 -10.63 5.95
CA PHE A 374 6.94 -10.07 5.36
C PHE A 374 5.84 -11.12 5.26
N PHE A 375 6.18 -12.36 4.92
CA PHE A 375 5.21 -13.44 4.88
C PHE A 375 4.64 -13.73 6.26
N GLU A 376 5.47 -13.78 7.30
CA GLU A 376 4.98 -13.97 8.67
C GLU A 376 4.18 -12.77 9.20
N PHE A 377 4.56 -11.55 8.81
CA PHE A 377 3.82 -10.35 9.18
C PHE A 377 2.45 -10.29 8.48
N ARG A 378 2.39 -10.62 7.19
CA ARG A 378 1.19 -10.52 6.37
C ARG A 378 0.25 -11.71 6.53
N PHE A 379 0.81 -12.91 6.64
CA PHE A 379 0.12 -14.20 6.71
C PHE A 379 0.53 -14.99 7.96
N PRO A 380 0.28 -14.45 9.17
CA PRO A 380 0.73 -15.06 10.40
C PRO A 380 0.19 -16.47 10.55
N LYS A 381 1.07 -17.38 10.95
CA LYS A 381 0.71 -18.75 11.32
C LYS A 381 -0.19 -18.76 12.55
N LEU A 382 -1.30 -19.48 12.45
CA LEU A 382 -2.28 -19.64 13.54
C LEU A 382 -2.01 -20.90 14.35
N GLY A 383 -1.64 -21.99 13.68
CA GLY A 383 -1.33 -23.26 14.33
C GLY A 383 -1.14 -24.39 13.33
N THR A 384 -0.66 -25.52 13.85
CA THR A 384 -0.43 -26.75 13.11
C THR A 384 -0.83 -27.93 13.96
N VAL A 385 -1.38 -28.97 13.34
CA VAL A 385 -1.62 -30.27 13.95
C VAL A 385 -1.06 -31.38 13.05
N ASN A 386 -0.49 -32.41 13.67
CA ASN A 386 0.00 -33.60 12.99
C ASN A 386 -0.92 -34.77 13.30
N ILE A 387 -1.50 -35.36 12.25
CA ILE A 387 -2.47 -36.45 12.33
C ILE A 387 -1.91 -37.60 11.50
N GLN A 388 -1.35 -38.60 12.17
CA GLN A 388 -0.56 -39.64 11.51
C GLN A 388 0.60 -39.00 10.73
N ASP A 389 0.74 -39.30 9.43
CA ASP A 389 1.75 -38.72 8.54
C ASP A 389 1.26 -37.45 7.81
N ILE A 390 0.10 -36.90 8.20
CA ILE A 390 -0.50 -35.71 7.58
C ILE A 390 -0.33 -34.51 8.51
N GLU A 391 0.30 -33.45 8.00
CA GLU A 391 0.39 -32.15 8.68
C GLU A 391 -0.69 -31.22 8.14
N LEU A 392 -1.48 -30.59 9.02
CA LEU A 392 -2.45 -29.56 8.68
C LEU A 392 -2.04 -28.24 9.35
N GLU A 393 -1.78 -27.22 8.55
CA GLU A 393 -1.40 -25.87 8.96
C GLU A 393 -2.50 -24.87 8.61
N LEU A 394 -2.82 -23.99 9.57
CA LEU A 394 -3.70 -22.84 9.38
C LEU A 394 -2.88 -21.55 9.40
N ARG A 395 -3.07 -20.71 8.37
CA ARG A 395 -2.54 -19.34 8.32
C ARG A 395 -3.66 -18.36 8.07
N MET A 396 -3.52 -17.14 8.61
CA MET A 396 -4.36 -16.03 8.15
C MET A 396 -4.08 -15.77 6.67
N ALA A 397 -5.14 -15.51 5.91
CA ALA A 397 -5.07 -15.07 4.52
C ALA A 397 -5.58 -13.63 4.41
N ILE A 398 -5.44 -13.06 3.22
CA ILE A 398 -5.94 -11.72 2.94
C ILE A 398 -7.44 -11.80 2.67
N GLU A 399 -8.19 -10.84 3.21
CA GLU A 399 -9.59 -10.66 2.88
C GLU A 399 -9.82 -9.17 2.56
N PRO A 400 -10.21 -8.83 1.32
CA PRO A 400 -10.55 -7.46 0.95
C PRO A 400 -11.74 -6.96 1.77
N TRP A 401 -11.60 -5.79 2.38
CA TRP A 401 -12.72 -5.12 3.06
C TRP A 401 -13.42 -4.18 2.10
N HIS A 402 -14.63 -4.53 1.67
CA HIS A 402 -15.37 -3.71 0.73
C HIS A 402 -16.00 -2.50 1.42
N VAL A 403 -15.93 -1.33 0.78
CA VAL A 403 -16.66 -0.15 1.21
C VAL A 403 -18.17 -0.39 1.10
N LEU A 404 -18.88 -0.06 2.16
CA LEU A 404 -20.35 -0.13 2.25
C LEU A 404 -21.00 1.13 1.66
N GLY A 405 -22.32 1.06 1.50
CA GLY A 405 -23.12 2.23 1.11
C GLY A 405 -22.94 3.41 2.07
N GLU A 406 -23.15 4.62 1.56
CA GLU A 406 -23.04 5.84 2.36
C GLU A 406 -24.10 5.89 3.48
N GLU A 407 -23.67 6.28 4.68
CA GLU A 407 -24.54 6.54 5.82
C GLU A 407 -24.46 8.00 6.23
N ILE A 408 -25.62 8.64 6.46
CA ILE A 408 -25.68 10.01 6.95
C ILE A 408 -25.59 9.97 8.47
N THR A 409 -24.49 10.49 9.01
CA THR A 409 -24.30 10.67 10.46
C THR A 409 -24.56 12.12 10.86
N ARG A 410 -24.67 12.38 12.16
CA ARG A 410 -24.78 13.75 12.70
C ARG A 410 -23.57 14.64 12.37
N ALA A 411 -22.42 14.04 12.04
CA ALA A 411 -21.17 14.73 11.71
C ALA A 411 -20.89 14.83 10.19
N GLY A 412 -21.78 14.29 9.35
CA GLY A 412 -21.61 14.23 7.89
C GLY A 412 -21.82 12.83 7.32
N THR A 413 -21.46 12.64 6.06
CA THR A 413 -21.56 11.33 5.39
C THR A 413 -20.35 10.46 5.74
N SER A 414 -20.57 9.24 6.21
CA SER A 414 -19.52 8.25 6.47
C SER A 414 -19.66 7.06 5.52
N ARG A 415 -18.52 6.50 5.12
CA ARG A 415 -18.45 5.24 4.37
C ARG A 415 -17.71 4.21 5.24
N PHE A 416 -18.45 3.24 5.76
CA PHE A 416 -17.87 2.13 6.52
C PHE A 416 -17.31 1.07 5.57
N VAL A 417 -16.52 0.14 6.12
CA VAL A 417 -16.03 -1.04 5.40
C VAL A 417 -16.58 -2.30 6.05
N ASP A 418 -16.87 -3.31 5.24
CA ASP A 418 -17.25 -4.62 5.75
C ASP A 418 -16.03 -5.35 6.30
N SER A 419 -15.80 -5.18 7.60
CA SER A 419 -14.74 -5.84 8.35
C SER A 419 -15.22 -7.14 9.01
N SER A 420 -16.44 -7.59 8.71
CA SER A 420 -17.08 -8.74 9.35
C SER A 420 -16.60 -10.10 8.85
N VAL A 421 -15.90 -10.11 7.71
CA VAL A 421 -15.45 -11.30 7.00
C VAL A 421 -13.93 -11.43 7.13
N GLU A 422 -13.48 -12.66 7.29
CA GLU A 422 -12.06 -13.02 7.30
C GLU A 422 -11.81 -14.22 6.39
N ARG A 423 -10.53 -14.46 6.12
CA ARG A 423 -10.07 -15.59 5.32
C ARG A 423 -8.90 -16.31 5.98
N LEU A 424 -8.92 -17.64 5.91
CA LEU A 424 -7.80 -18.51 6.26
C LEU A 424 -7.28 -19.23 5.02
N GLN A 425 -5.99 -19.54 5.03
CA GLN A 425 -5.42 -20.58 4.20
C GLN A 425 -5.26 -21.85 5.04
N VAL A 426 -5.73 -22.97 4.49
CA VAL A 426 -5.44 -24.32 4.97
C VAL A 426 -4.36 -24.90 4.07
N LYS A 427 -3.23 -25.30 4.64
CA LYS A 427 -2.18 -26.06 3.95
C LYS A 427 -2.10 -27.46 4.54
N VAL A 428 -2.04 -28.47 3.69
CA VAL A 428 -1.98 -29.87 4.10
C VAL A 428 -0.80 -30.56 3.41
N SER A 429 0.03 -31.25 4.18
CA SER A 429 1.21 -31.96 3.69
C SER A 429 1.12 -33.44 4.06
N GLY A 430 1.56 -34.34 3.18
CA GLY A 430 1.46 -35.79 3.37
C GLY A 430 0.08 -36.39 3.01
N LEU A 431 -0.79 -35.62 2.34
CA LEU A 431 -2.12 -36.06 1.97
C LEU A 431 -2.09 -36.97 0.73
N THR A 432 -2.80 -38.10 0.78
CA THR A 432 -3.07 -38.93 -0.40
C THR A 432 -4.45 -38.61 -0.97
N ASP A 433 -4.50 -37.96 -2.13
CA ASP A 433 -5.70 -37.40 -2.77
C ASP A 433 -6.89 -38.38 -2.85
N ALA A 434 -6.63 -39.62 -3.29
CA ALA A 434 -7.68 -40.63 -3.46
C ALA A 434 -8.27 -41.18 -2.15
N ARG A 435 -7.73 -40.80 -0.98
CA ARG A 435 -8.07 -41.38 0.32
C ARG A 435 -8.55 -40.37 1.35
N TYR A 436 -8.04 -39.15 1.34
CA TYR A 436 -8.30 -38.20 2.41
C TYR A 436 -8.93 -36.93 1.88
N ILE A 437 -9.99 -36.48 2.55
CA ILE A 437 -10.58 -35.16 2.33
C ILE A 437 -10.44 -34.33 3.60
N VAL A 438 -10.36 -33.02 3.45
CA VAL A 438 -10.40 -32.09 4.59
C VAL A 438 -11.71 -31.33 4.52
N THR A 439 -12.35 -31.14 5.67
CA THR A 439 -13.59 -30.37 5.77
C THR A 439 -13.43 -29.22 6.75
N CYS A 440 -14.23 -28.17 6.59
CA CYS A 440 -14.41 -27.09 7.57
C CYS A 440 -15.90 -26.98 7.89
N ASN A 441 -16.28 -27.11 9.16
CA ASN A 441 -17.68 -27.11 9.62
C ASN A 441 -18.57 -28.08 8.83
N GLY A 442 -18.04 -29.29 8.54
CA GLY A 442 -18.75 -30.32 7.79
C GLY A 442 -18.87 -30.05 6.29
N ARG A 443 -18.08 -29.14 5.72
CA ARG A 443 -18.06 -28.84 4.28
C ARG A 443 -16.70 -29.17 3.69
N GLN A 444 -16.67 -29.86 2.56
CA GLN A 444 -15.42 -30.25 1.91
C GLN A 444 -14.67 -28.99 1.42
N LEU A 445 -13.39 -28.90 1.78
CA LEU A 445 -12.48 -27.86 1.29
C LEU A 445 -12.10 -28.12 -0.16
N ILE A 446 -11.94 -27.03 -0.92
CA ILE A 446 -11.40 -27.08 -2.28
C ILE A 446 -9.88 -26.99 -2.17
N LEU A 447 -9.22 -28.14 -2.31
CA LEU A 447 -7.78 -28.27 -2.15
C LEU A 447 -7.10 -28.40 -3.52
N HIS A 448 -6.10 -27.55 -3.76
CA HIS A 448 -5.30 -27.52 -4.98
C HIS A 448 -3.88 -28.01 -4.67
N ASN A 449 -3.33 -28.84 -5.54
CA ASN A 449 -1.95 -29.30 -5.39
C ASN A 449 -0.96 -28.15 -5.64
N THR A 450 0.08 -28.07 -4.82
CA THR A 450 1.09 -26.98 -4.87
C THR A 450 2.21 -27.23 -5.89
N GLY A 451 2.15 -28.33 -6.66
CA GLY A 451 3.26 -28.86 -7.46
C GLY A 451 4.17 -29.80 -6.66
N THR A 452 4.10 -29.77 -5.33
CA THR A 452 4.79 -30.73 -4.46
C THR A 452 3.90 -31.94 -4.19
N HIS A 453 4.46 -33.14 -4.32
CA HIS A 453 3.70 -34.37 -4.10
C HIS A 453 3.19 -34.47 -2.67
N GLY A 454 1.88 -34.69 -2.51
CA GLY A 454 1.22 -34.80 -1.21
C GLY A 454 0.99 -33.47 -0.48
N GLU A 455 1.25 -32.33 -1.13
CA GLU A 455 1.02 -31.00 -0.57
C GLU A 455 -0.12 -30.28 -1.30
N TYR A 456 -1.06 -29.73 -0.51
CA TYR A 456 -2.27 -29.10 -1.01
C TYR A 456 -2.61 -27.83 -0.24
N VAL A 457 -3.30 -26.90 -0.89
CA VAL A 457 -3.72 -25.62 -0.32
C VAL A 457 -5.17 -25.28 -0.69
N GLY A 458 -5.91 -24.68 0.23
CA GLY A 458 -7.25 -24.14 -0.02
C GLY A 458 -7.60 -22.98 0.92
N GLY A 459 -8.48 -22.10 0.48
CA GLY A 459 -8.99 -20.99 1.26
C GLY A 459 -10.29 -21.33 1.99
N VAL A 460 -10.49 -20.72 3.16
CA VAL A 460 -11.81 -20.65 3.83
C VAL A 460 -12.16 -19.20 4.08
N ARG A 461 -13.27 -18.75 3.52
CA ARG A 461 -13.87 -17.44 3.78
C ARG A 461 -15.05 -17.60 4.72
N TYR A 462 -15.08 -16.81 5.78
CA TYR A 462 -16.05 -16.98 6.85
C TYR A 462 -16.36 -15.64 7.52
N ARG A 463 -17.53 -15.58 8.16
CA ARG A 463 -17.92 -14.40 8.95
C ARG A 463 -17.34 -14.52 10.36
N ALA A 464 -16.44 -13.61 10.72
CA ALA A 464 -15.78 -13.60 12.02
C ALA A 464 -16.62 -12.92 13.11
N TRP A 465 -17.32 -11.83 12.78
CA TRP A 465 -18.18 -11.11 13.73
C TRP A 465 -19.35 -10.43 13.00
N GLN A 466 -20.28 -9.82 13.73
CA GLN A 466 -21.53 -9.28 13.16
C GLN A 466 -21.70 -7.79 13.52
N PRO A 467 -21.08 -6.86 12.77
CA PRO A 467 -21.35 -5.43 12.92
C PRO A 467 -22.81 -5.11 12.54
N PRO A 468 -23.34 -3.97 13.03
CA PRO A 468 -24.66 -3.48 12.61
C PRO A 468 -24.72 -3.19 11.10
N SER A 469 -23.61 -2.74 10.51
CA SER A 469 -23.47 -2.48 9.07
C SER A 469 -22.50 -3.50 8.45
N ALA A 470 -22.99 -4.27 7.47
CA ALA A 470 -22.22 -5.27 6.71
C ALA A 470 -22.94 -5.57 5.37
N LEU A 471 -22.25 -6.17 4.40
CA LEU A 471 -22.84 -6.55 3.11
C LEU A 471 -24.00 -7.55 3.27
N HIS A 472 -23.87 -8.47 4.23
CA HIS A 472 -24.84 -9.54 4.44
C HIS A 472 -25.27 -9.60 5.93
N PRO A 473 -26.19 -8.75 6.38
CA PRO A 473 -26.49 -8.61 7.81
C PRO A 473 -27.12 -9.85 8.45
N THR A 474 -27.79 -10.70 7.67
CA THR A 474 -28.54 -11.87 8.17
C THR A 474 -27.69 -13.12 8.41
N ILE A 475 -26.46 -13.15 7.89
CA ILE A 475 -25.58 -14.33 7.99
C ILE A 475 -24.95 -14.38 9.39
N GLY A 476 -25.04 -15.50 10.10
CA GLY A 476 -24.46 -15.64 11.44
C GLY A 476 -22.92 -15.61 11.47
N VAL A 477 -22.36 -15.55 12.67
CA VAL A 477 -20.92 -15.73 12.89
C VAL A 477 -20.55 -17.21 12.73
N HIS A 478 -19.45 -17.48 12.03
CA HIS A 478 -18.91 -18.82 11.84
C HIS A 478 -17.74 -19.03 12.81
N SER A 479 -18.07 -19.35 14.06
CA SER A 479 -17.07 -19.68 15.07
C SER A 479 -17.64 -20.68 16.09
N PRO A 480 -16.89 -21.73 16.46
CA PRO A 480 -15.57 -22.07 15.93
C PRO A 480 -15.61 -22.58 14.48
N LEU A 481 -14.45 -22.52 13.81
CA LEU A 481 -14.16 -23.27 12.60
C LEU A 481 -13.54 -24.61 13.00
N VAL A 482 -14.21 -25.71 12.69
CA VAL A 482 -13.77 -27.08 12.99
C VAL A 482 -13.29 -27.71 11.71
N PHE A 483 -12.01 -28.10 11.69
CA PHE A 483 -11.37 -28.75 10.56
C PHE A 483 -11.23 -30.23 10.85
N ASP A 484 -11.74 -31.09 9.96
CA ASP A 484 -11.68 -32.55 10.08
C ASP A 484 -10.98 -33.16 8.86
N ILE A 485 -10.01 -34.05 9.10
CA ILE A 485 -9.43 -34.93 8.08
C ILE A 485 -10.20 -36.24 8.09
N ILE A 486 -10.81 -36.57 6.96
CA ILE A 486 -11.67 -37.73 6.78
C ILE A 486 -10.97 -38.75 5.89
N ASP A 487 -10.84 -39.97 6.38
CA ASP A 487 -10.45 -41.14 5.58
C ASP A 487 -11.69 -41.67 4.84
N THR A 488 -11.73 -41.48 3.52
CA THR A 488 -12.86 -41.86 2.68
C THR A 488 -12.98 -43.37 2.51
N TRP A 489 -11.89 -44.12 2.69
CA TRP A 489 -11.91 -45.58 2.57
C TRP A 489 -12.53 -46.24 3.80
N ASN A 490 -12.23 -45.69 4.98
CA ASN A 490 -12.77 -46.16 6.25
C ASN A 490 -13.97 -45.34 6.73
N THR A 491 -14.38 -44.35 5.93
CA THR A 491 -15.44 -43.38 6.21
C THR A 491 -15.40 -42.92 7.67
N ARG A 492 -14.28 -42.32 8.10
CA ARG A 492 -14.12 -41.84 9.48
C ARG A 492 -13.25 -40.60 9.55
N ALA A 493 -13.55 -39.71 10.50
CA ALA A 493 -12.62 -38.65 10.86
C ALA A 493 -11.42 -39.27 11.60
N ILE A 494 -10.20 -38.97 11.15
CA ILE A 494 -8.96 -39.48 11.74
C ILE A 494 -8.27 -38.47 12.66
N GLY A 495 -8.66 -37.21 12.58
CA GLY A 495 -8.16 -36.12 13.39
C GLY A 495 -8.49 -34.77 12.76
N GLY A 496 -8.07 -33.68 13.40
CA GLY A 496 -8.38 -32.33 12.95
C GLY A 496 -7.93 -31.27 13.93
N CYS A 497 -8.39 -30.04 13.75
CA CYS A 497 -8.13 -28.92 14.66
C CYS A 497 -9.29 -27.95 14.67
N THR A 498 -9.31 -27.06 15.66
CA THR A 498 -10.36 -26.04 15.81
C THR A 498 -9.74 -24.65 15.88
N TYR A 499 -10.34 -23.70 15.20
CA TYR A 499 -9.98 -22.29 15.26
C TYR A 499 -11.15 -21.44 15.75
N HIS A 500 -10.90 -20.57 16.70
CA HIS A 500 -11.89 -19.67 17.27
C HIS A 500 -11.60 -18.22 16.85
N VAL A 501 -12.64 -17.45 16.53
CA VAL A 501 -12.46 -16.02 16.21
C VAL A 501 -12.04 -15.23 17.45
N SER A 502 -12.66 -15.54 18.59
CA SER A 502 -12.37 -14.97 19.89
C SER A 502 -11.84 -16.03 20.85
N HIS A 503 -11.35 -15.61 22.01
CA HIS A 503 -10.82 -16.56 23.00
C HIS A 503 -11.90 -17.60 23.40
N PRO A 504 -11.60 -18.93 23.38
CA PRO A 504 -12.59 -20.00 23.58
C PRO A 504 -13.39 -19.88 24.89
N GLY A 505 -12.77 -19.35 25.94
CA GLY A 505 -13.42 -19.05 27.22
C GLY A 505 -14.40 -17.86 27.23
N GLY A 506 -14.79 -17.32 26.06
CA GLY A 506 -15.71 -16.18 25.94
C GLY A 506 -15.10 -14.84 26.34
N ARG A 507 -13.76 -14.74 26.39
CA ARG A 507 -13.06 -13.51 26.77
C ARG A 507 -13.00 -12.57 25.58
N HIS A 508 -13.71 -11.45 25.67
CA HIS A 508 -13.51 -10.31 24.80
C HIS A 508 -12.50 -9.36 25.46
N TYR A 509 -11.53 -8.89 24.69
CA TYR A 509 -10.55 -7.94 25.18
C TYR A 509 -11.07 -6.52 24.93
N ASP A 510 -11.16 -5.73 26.00
CA ASP A 510 -11.52 -4.30 25.91
C ASP A 510 -10.30 -3.41 25.68
N THR A 511 -9.09 -3.96 25.86
CA THR A 511 -7.83 -3.25 25.73
C THR A 511 -6.97 -3.83 24.62
N PHE A 512 -6.27 -2.96 23.90
CA PHE A 512 -5.24 -3.37 22.95
C PHE A 512 -4.07 -4.06 23.67
N PRO A 513 -3.37 -5.00 23.01
CA PRO A 513 -2.16 -5.60 23.55
C PRO A 513 -1.10 -4.54 23.88
N VAL A 514 -0.42 -4.72 25.01
CA VAL A 514 0.63 -3.80 25.46
C VAL A 514 1.94 -4.03 24.69
N ASN A 515 2.14 -5.24 24.14
CA ASN A 515 3.33 -5.61 23.36
C ASN A 515 3.07 -6.81 22.44
N ALA A 516 4.09 -7.16 21.64
CA ALA A 516 4.05 -8.28 20.71
C ALA A 516 3.81 -9.65 21.37
N TYR A 517 4.33 -9.88 22.59
CA TYR A 517 4.14 -11.15 23.31
C TYR A 517 2.68 -11.36 23.75
N GLU A 518 2.02 -10.31 24.24
CA GLU A 518 0.60 -10.39 24.56
C GLU A 518 -0.23 -10.58 23.29
N ALA A 519 0.10 -9.87 22.21
CA ALA A 519 -0.56 -10.02 20.93
C ALA A 519 -0.42 -11.46 20.39
N GLU A 520 0.77 -12.04 20.47
CA GLU A 520 1.04 -13.44 20.11
C GLU A 520 0.25 -14.42 20.97
N ALA A 521 0.27 -14.26 22.31
CA ALA A 521 -0.49 -15.11 23.22
C ALA A 521 -2.01 -15.10 22.91
N ARG A 522 -2.56 -13.92 22.56
CA ARG A 522 -3.95 -13.81 22.12
C ARG A 522 -4.20 -14.63 20.85
N ARG A 523 -3.32 -14.52 19.83
CA ARG A 523 -3.45 -15.31 18.58
C ARG A 523 -3.34 -16.81 18.82
N THR A 524 -2.34 -17.26 19.58
CA THR A 524 -2.12 -18.70 19.86
C THR A 524 -3.28 -19.33 20.63
N SER A 525 -3.90 -18.58 21.56
CA SER A 525 -5.05 -19.08 22.35
C SER A 525 -6.31 -19.40 21.53
N ARG A 526 -6.37 -18.94 20.27
CA ARG A 526 -7.49 -19.19 19.36
C ARG A 526 -7.40 -20.53 18.62
N PHE A 527 -6.23 -21.14 18.60
CA PHE A 527 -6.01 -22.44 17.95
C PHE A 527 -6.07 -23.56 18.98
N GLY A 528 -6.91 -24.56 18.71
CA GLY A 528 -7.00 -25.81 19.46
C GLY A 528 -6.56 -26.98 18.60
N ALA A 529 -5.55 -27.72 19.06
CA ALA A 529 -5.15 -28.99 18.44
C ALA A 529 -6.15 -30.14 18.74
N ASP A 530 -7.00 -29.94 19.75
CA ASP A 530 -8.06 -30.84 20.17
C ASP A 530 -9.43 -30.18 19.90
N GLY A 531 -10.44 -30.96 19.49
CA GLY A 531 -11.79 -30.43 19.20
C GLY A 531 -12.36 -30.69 17.80
N HIS A 532 -11.72 -31.55 17.03
CA HIS A 532 -12.27 -32.12 15.79
C HIS A 532 -13.52 -32.98 16.08
N THR A 533 -14.31 -33.33 15.06
CA THR A 533 -15.53 -34.14 15.19
C THR A 533 -15.19 -35.64 15.18
N PRO A 534 -15.22 -36.36 16.33
CA PRO A 534 -14.89 -37.79 16.34
C PRO A 534 -16.08 -38.63 15.85
N GLY A 535 -15.85 -39.59 14.95
CA GLY A 535 -16.91 -40.53 14.56
C GLY A 535 -16.69 -41.29 13.25
N VAL A 536 -17.57 -42.28 13.03
CA VAL A 536 -17.71 -42.99 11.75
C VAL A 536 -18.76 -42.26 10.91
N ILE A 537 -18.36 -41.91 9.70
CA ILE A 537 -19.16 -41.33 8.61
C ILE A 537 -19.87 -42.50 7.93
N GLN A 538 -21.17 -42.43 7.72
CA GLN A 538 -21.89 -43.36 6.84
C GLN A 538 -22.58 -42.51 5.79
N SER A 539 -22.24 -42.70 4.51
CA SER A 539 -22.91 -41.97 3.42
C SER A 539 -24.39 -42.36 3.37
N GLN A 540 -25.30 -41.46 3.70
CA GLN A 540 -26.68 -41.64 3.27
C GLN A 540 -26.83 -41.17 1.82
N PRO A 541 -27.40 -41.99 0.92
CA PRO A 541 -27.85 -41.47 -0.36
C PRO A 541 -28.91 -40.39 -0.11
N ALA A 542 -28.81 -39.27 -0.82
CA ALA A 542 -29.72 -38.13 -0.69
C ALA A 542 -31.19 -38.61 -0.79
N ALA A 543 -31.88 -38.65 0.36
CA ALA A 543 -33.29 -38.94 0.45
C ALA A 543 -34.06 -37.64 0.78
N PRO A 544 -35.26 -37.45 0.22
CA PRO A 544 -36.03 -36.23 0.40
C PRO A 544 -36.36 -35.98 1.88
N THR A 545 -36.13 -34.75 2.31
CA THR A 545 -36.35 -34.24 3.67
C THR A 545 -37.77 -34.50 4.16
N THR A 546 -37.90 -35.41 5.13
CA THR A 546 -38.99 -35.41 6.11
C THR A 546 -38.36 -35.44 7.50
N GLY A 547 -38.67 -34.42 8.31
CA GLY A 547 -38.00 -34.17 9.58
C GLY A 547 -38.29 -35.25 10.63
N HIS A 548 -37.26 -35.61 11.41
CA HIS A 548 -37.39 -36.42 12.61
C HIS A 548 -36.83 -35.69 13.83
N PHE A 549 -37.53 -35.86 14.96
CA PHE A 549 -37.18 -35.32 16.27
C PHE A 549 -36.16 -36.24 16.95
N LEU A 550 -35.08 -35.69 17.52
CA LEU A 550 -34.11 -36.45 18.33
C LEU A 550 -34.33 -36.16 19.82
N ALA A 551 -34.53 -37.21 20.61
CA ALA A 551 -34.58 -37.14 22.08
C ALA A 551 -33.15 -37.05 22.66
N GLU A 552 -33.02 -36.34 23.79
CA GLU A 552 -31.75 -36.09 24.49
C GLU A 552 -30.95 -37.37 24.78
N GLY A 553 -29.66 -37.37 24.42
CA GLY A 553 -28.71 -38.45 24.73
C GLY A 553 -28.15 -39.25 23.55
N ALA A 554 -28.26 -38.77 22.30
CA ALA A 554 -27.70 -39.47 21.14
C ALA A 554 -26.16 -39.48 21.13
N SER A 555 -25.56 -40.65 20.92
CA SER A 555 -24.15 -40.78 20.52
C SER A 555 -23.92 -40.02 19.21
N PRO A 556 -22.69 -39.49 18.93
CA PRO A 556 -22.42 -38.76 17.69
C PRO A 556 -22.94 -39.56 16.49
N GLY A 557 -23.97 -38.99 15.85
CA GLY A 557 -24.62 -39.61 14.70
C GLY A 557 -23.70 -39.60 13.46
N PRO A 558 -24.08 -40.34 12.41
CA PRO A 558 -23.28 -40.42 11.19
C PRO A 558 -23.14 -39.03 10.55
N ILE A 559 -21.91 -38.66 10.23
CA ILE A 559 -21.59 -37.52 9.37
C ILE A 559 -21.77 -38.04 7.92
N ASP A 560 -22.39 -37.27 7.04
CA ASP A 560 -22.42 -37.56 5.61
C ASP A 560 -21.10 -37.12 4.96
N VAL A 561 -20.61 -37.83 3.94
CA VAL A 561 -19.50 -37.32 3.12
C VAL A 561 -20.00 -36.04 2.45
N PRO A 562 -19.48 -34.85 2.81
CA PRO A 562 -20.05 -33.61 2.32
C PRO A 562 -19.81 -33.48 0.82
N PRO A 563 -20.78 -32.98 0.04
CA PRO A 563 -20.54 -32.70 -1.37
C PRO A 563 -19.49 -31.61 -1.51
N GLU A 564 -18.63 -31.76 -2.53
CA GLU A 564 -17.75 -30.70 -2.99
C GLU A 564 -18.60 -29.59 -3.61
N GLU A 565 -18.45 -28.38 -3.08
CA GLU A 565 -19.12 -27.19 -3.59
C GLU A 565 -18.14 -26.33 -4.36
N THR A 566 -18.24 -26.36 -5.68
CA THR A 566 -17.37 -25.57 -6.54
C THR A 566 -18.05 -24.27 -6.95
N ASN A 567 -17.38 -23.15 -6.71
CA ASN A 567 -17.75 -21.86 -7.25
C ASN A 567 -16.84 -21.57 -8.44
N THR A 568 -17.39 -21.48 -9.66
CA THR A 568 -16.59 -21.24 -10.87
C THR A 568 -15.86 -19.91 -10.83
N GLU A 569 -16.39 -18.91 -10.12
CA GLU A 569 -15.74 -17.60 -9.96
C GLU A 569 -14.68 -17.58 -8.85
N TYR A 570 -14.80 -18.46 -7.85
CA TYR A 570 -13.89 -18.53 -6.71
C TYR A 570 -13.47 -19.99 -6.43
N PRO A 571 -12.70 -20.61 -7.35
CA PRO A 571 -12.36 -22.03 -7.26
C PRO A 571 -11.33 -22.37 -6.17
N TYR A 572 -10.67 -21.40 -5.54
CA TYR A 572 -9.64 -21.64 -4.51
C TYR A 572 -10.14 -21.51 -3.08
N THR A 573 -11.35 -20.96 -2.89
CA THR A 573 -11.86 -20.62 -1.56
C THR A 573 -13.26 -21.19 -1.31
N LEU A 574 -13.40 -21.96 -0.24
CA LEU A 574 -14.69 -22.35 0.32
C LEU A 574 -15.30 -21.15 1.08
N ASP A 575 -16.47 -20.66 0.63
CA ASP A 575 -17.19 -19.55 1.28
C ASP A 575 -18.34 -20.07 2.15
N LEU A 576 -18.15 -20.06 3.47
CA LEU A 576 -19.14 -20.54 4.43
C LEU A 576 -20.40 -19.67 4.49
N ARG A 577 -20.39 -18.49 3.87
CA ARG A 577 -21.54 -17.56 3.89
C ARG A 577 -22.60 -17.92 2.85
N ARG A 578 -22.32 -18.79 1.87
CA ARG A 578 -23.28 -19.17 0.82
C ARG A 578 -24.30 -20.22 1.29
N ILE A 579 -24.62 -20.25 2.58
CA ILE A 579 -25.43 -21.27 3.25
C ILE A 579 -26.77 -20.70 3.70
#